data_AF-A0A9D1NVT7-F1
#
_entry.id   AF-A0A9D1NVT7-F1
#
_cell.length_a   1.000
_cell.length_b   1.000
_cell.length_c   1.000
_cell.angle_alpha   90.00
_cell.angle_beta   90.00
_cell.angle_gamma   90.00
#
_symmetry.space_group_name_H-M   'P 1'
#
loop_
_entity.id
_entity.type
_entity.pdbx_description
1 polymer ?
#
loop_
_entity_poly.entity_id
_entity_poly.type
_entity_poly.pdbx_seq_one_letter_code
_entity_poly.pdbx_strand_id
1 'polypeptide(L)' 'MDRIDRIREAERNSHSQFYQNHPIFEKGSWLERPVRTVVDTWELLCGKKELRALDLGCGVGRN' A
#
# COMPACT_ATOMS: atom_id res chain seq x y z
N MET A 1 -6.50 -21.42 18.07
CA MET A 1 -6.42 -20.24 17.21
C MET A 1 -7.33 -19.16 17.78
N ASP A 2 -6.79 -18.03 18.20
CA ASP A 2 -7.59 -16.95 18.79
C ASP A 2 -8.53 -16.32 17.74
N ARG A 3 -9.59 -15.65 18.18
CA ARG A 3 -10.51 -14.92 17.28
C ARG A 3 -9.76 -13.88 16.45
N ILE A 4 -8.80 -13.17 17.04
CA ILE A 4 -7.99 -12.17 16.34
C ILE A 4 -7.12 -12.82 15.26
N ASP A 5 -6.51 -13.97 15.55
CA ASP A 5 -5.69 -14.69 14.57
C ASP A 5 -6.50 -15.09 13.34
N ARG A 6 -7.75 -15.56 13.53
CA ARG A 6 -8.64 -15.92 12.42
C ARG A 6 -9.02 -14.71 11.57
N ILE A 7 -9.25 -13.56 12.18
CA ILE A 7 -9.56 -12.32 11.46
C ILE A 7 -8.37 -11.87 10.62
N ARG A 8 -7.16 -11.88 11.20
CA ARG A 8 -5.92 -11.53 10.50
C ARG A 8 -5.62 -12.49 9.35
N GLU A 9 -5.84 -13.78 9.56
CA GLU A 9 -5.65 -14.79 8.52
C GLU A 9 -6.61 -14.59 7.35
N ALA A 10 -7.89 -14.31 7.64
CA ALA A 10 -8.89 -14.04 6.62
C ALA A 10 -8.56 -12.77 5.80
N GLU A 11 -8.16 -11.70 6.47
CA GLU A 11 -7.73 -10.45 5.83
C GLU A 11 -6.51 -10.66 4.91
N ARG A 12 -5.49 -11.38 5.39
CA ARG A 12 -4.30 -11.71 4.62
C ARG A 12 -4.66 -12.51 3.36
N ASN A 13 -5.45 -13.55 3.51
CA ASN A 13 -5.83 -14.43 2.41
C ASN A 13 -6.64 -13.69 1.34
N SER A 14 -7.56 -12.81 1.74
CA SER A 14 -8.32 -11.98 0.81
C SER A 14 -7.41 -11.06 -0.02
N HIS A 15 -6.47 -10.36 0.62
CA HIS A 15 -5.51 -9.51 -0.09
C HIS A 15 -4.57 -10.30 -1.01
N SER A 16 -4.04 -11.44 -0.54
CA SER A 16 -3.16 -12.29 -1.35
C SER A 16 -3.86 -12.82 -2.60
N GLN A 17 -5.10 -13.28 -2.49
CA GLN A 17 -5.88 -13.74 -3.63
C GLN A 17 -6.16 -12.63 -4.64
N PHE A 18 -6.51 -11.42 -4.16
CA PHE A 18 -6.75 -10.28 -5.03
C PHE A 18 -5.50 -9.92 -5.85
N TYR A 19 -4.33 -9.88 -5.21
CA TYR A 19 -3.07 -9.57 -5.89
C TYR A 19 -2.62 -10.64 -6.90
N GLN A 20 -2.95 -11.91 -6.67
CA GLN A 20 -2.62 -12.99 -7.60
C GLN A 20 -3.54 -12.99 -8.84
N ASN A 21 -4.81 -12.60 -8.66
CA ASN A 21 -5.84 -12.79 -9.68
C ASN A 21 -6.11 -11.55 -10.55
N HIS A 22 -5.54 -10.40 -10.20
CA HIS A 22 -5.76 -9.15 -10.94
C HIS A 22 -4.44 -8.52 -11.40
N PRO A 23 -4.34 -8.07 -12.67
CA PRO A 23 -3.23 -7.26 -13.13
C PRO A 23 -3.36 -5.85 -12.53
N ILE A 24 -2.84 -5.68 -11.33
CA ILE A 24 -2.95 -4.44 -10.56
C ILE A 24 -1.84 -3.42 -10.87
N PHE A 25 -0.84 -3.78 -11.68
CA PHE A 25 0.30 -2.92 -12.04
C PHE A 25 0.37 -2.56 -13.53
N GLU A 26 -0.54 -3.08 -14.34
CA GLU A 26 -0.57 -2.80 -15.76
C GLU A 26 -1.11 -1.39 -16.05
N LYS A 27 -0.86 -0.88 -17.25
CA LYS A 27 -1.40 0.41 -17.67
C LYS A 27 -2.93 0.37 -17.64
N GLY A 28 -3.54 1.32 -16.93
CA GLY A 28 -4.98 1.41 -16.69
C GLY A 28 -5.46 0.67 -15.43
N SER A 29 -4.58 -0.01 -14.70
CA SER A 29 -4.93 -0.75 -13.48
C SER A 29 -4.93 0.15 -12.24
N TRP A 30 -5.51 -0.37 -11.15
CA TRP A 30 -5.68 0.37 -9.90
C TRP A 30 -4.35 0.86 -9.30
N LEU A 31 -3.26 0.08 -9.40
CA LEU A 31 -1.98 0.46 -8.82
C LEU A 31 -0.97 1.05 -9.81
N GLU A 32 -1.38 1.43 -11.03
CA GLU A 32 -0.48 1.97 -12.08
C GLU A 32 0.37 3.16 -11.58
N ARG A 33 -0.20 4.08 -10.79
CA ARG A 33 0.49 5.31 -10.37
C ARG A 33 0.41 5.55 -8.88
N PRO A 34 1.47 6.13 -8.27
CA PRO A 34 1.48 6.49 -6.85
C PRO A 34 0.21 7.25 -6.44
N VAL A 35 -0.20 7.09 -5.18
CA VAL A 35 -1.37 7.81 -4.68
C VAL A 35 -1.09 9.30 -4.74
N ARG A 36 -1.91 10.04 -5.49
CA ARG A 36 -1.71 11.48 -5.74
C ARG A 36 -1.52 12.27 -4.44
N THR A 37 -2.33 11.99 -3.43
CA THR A 37 -2.25 12.63 -2.11
C THR A 37 -0.92 12.37 -1.41
N VAL A 38 -0.32 11.19 -1.57
CA VAL A 38 0.99 10.90 -0.97
C VAL A 38 2.08 11.72 -1.66
N VAL A 39 2.06 11.78 -2.99
CA VAL A 39 3.01 12.59 -3.78
C VAL A 39 2.88 14.08 -3.46
N ASP A 40 1.64 14.62 -3.45
CA ASP A 40 1.40 16.03 -3.15
C ASP A 40 1.80 16.37 -1.71
N THR A 41 1.61 15.45 -0.76
CA THR A 41 2.06 15.65 0.64
C THR A 41 3.57 15.59 0.75
N TRP A 42 4.24 14.73 -0.04
CA TRP A 42 5.69 14.62 -0.05
C TRP A 42 6.37 15.93 -0.49
N GLU A 43 5.78 16.65 -1.44
CA GLU A 43 6.29 17.97 -1.87
C GLU A 43 6.38 18.97 -0.70
N LEU A 44 5.48 18.88 0.29
CA LEU A 44 5.51 19.73 1.48
C LEU A 44 6.66 19.38 2.44
N LEU A 45 7.23 18.18 2.31
CA LEU A 45 8.30 17.64 3.14
C LEU A 45 9.67 17.75 2.46
N CYS A 46 9.71 18.08 1.16
CA CYS A 46 10.94 18.32 0.42
C CYS A 46 11.82 19.39 1.10
N GLY A 47 13.10 19.09 1.26
CA GLY A 47 14.09 19.98 1.89
C GLY A 47 14.26 19.81 3.40
N LYS A 48 13.47 18.95 4.06
CA LYS A 48 13.74 18.54 5.45
C LYS A 48 14.93 17.57 5.48
N LYS A 49 15.96 17.88 6.28
CA LYS A 49 17.20 17.08 6.35
C LYS A 49 17.08 15.81 7.19
N GLU A 50 16.13 15.76 8.13
CA GLU A 50 15.95 14.64 9.07
C GLU A 50 14.49 14.17 9.08
N LEU A 51 14.02 13.67 7.94
CA LEU A 51 12.68 13.10 7.84
C LEU A 51 12.72 11.58 8.07
N ARG A 52 11.80 11.08 8.90
CA ARG A 52 11.50 9.64 9.01
C ARG A 52 10.03 9.43 8.66
N ALA A 53 9.78 8.62 7.64
CA ALA A 53 8.44 8.29 7.18
C ALA A 53 8.13 6.81 7.44
N LEU A 54 6.87 6.52 7.76
CA LEU A 54 6.34 5.17 7.90
C LEU A 54 5.10 5.06 7.02
N ASP A 55 5.19 4.29 5.95
CA ASP A 55 4.05 4.00 5.07
C ASP A 55 3.29 2.77 5.62
N LEU A 56 2.11 3.01 6.21
CA LEU A 56 1.27 1.97 6.79
C LEU A 56 0.29 1.44 5.74
N GLY A 57 0.25 0.11 5.58
CA GLY A 57 -0.57 -0.50 4.53
C GLY A 57 -0.02 -0.22 3.12
N CYS A 58 1.31 -0.03 3.00
CA CYS A 58 1.98 0.30 1.74
C CYS A 58 1.85 -0.76 0.64
N GLY A 59 1.31 -1.94 0.97
CA GLY A 59 1.17 -3.06 0.04
C GLY A 59 2.54 -3.45 -0.51
N VAL A 60 2.74 -3.23 -1.81
CA VAL A 60 4.01 -3.49 -2.50
C VAL A 60 5.03 -2.34 -2.42
N GLY A 61 4.71 -1.23 -1.74
CA GLY A 61 5.63 -0.10 -1.57
C GLY A 61 5.80 0.76 -2.82
N ARG A 62 4.68 1.13 -3.47
CA ARG A 62 4.67 1.87 -4.75
C ARG A 62 4.73 3.40 -4.64
N ASN A 63 4.60 3.94 -3.43
CA ASN A 63 4.55 5.38 -3.18
C ASN A 63 5.96 5.97 -3.08
#